data_AF-A0AAW0LRX6-F1
#
_entry.id   AF-A0AAW0LRX6-F1
#
_cell.length_a   1.000
_cell.length_b   1.000
_cell.length_c   1.000
_cell.angle_alpha   90.00
_cell.angle_beta   90.00
_cell.angle_gamma   90.00
#
_symmetry.space_group_name_H-M   'P 1'
#
loop_
_entity.id
_entity.type
_entity.pdbx_description
1 polymer ?
#
loop_
_entity_poly.entity_id
_entity_poly.type
_entity_poly.pdbx_seq_one_letter_code
_entity_poly.pdbx_strand_id
1 'polypeptide(L)' 'MTSTPPSSLCCHNVREQRPCLCEYLKDPNLKQYINSPNARKVASTCGVSFPNC' A
#
# COMPACT_ATOMS: atom_id res chain seq x y z
N MET A 1 18.27 -10.86 1.38
CA MET A 1 16.87 -10.53 1.76
C MET A 1 15.95 -11.05 0.66
N THR A 2 15.39 -12.24 0.83
CA THR A 2 14.43 -12.82 -0.13
C THR A 2 13.07 -12.14 0.08
N SER A 3 12.62 -11.35 -0.89
CA SER A 3 11.27 -10.78 -0.85
C SER A 3 10.28 -11.80 -1.41
N THR A 4 9.47 -12.40 -0.54
CA THR A 4 8.34 -13.23 -0.98
C THR A 4 7.30 -12.34 -1.67
N PRO A 5 6.84 -12.68 -2.88
CA PRO A 5 5.79 -11.92 -3.54
C PRO A 5 4.49 -11.97 -2.70
N PRO A 6 3.68 -10.89 -2.71
CA PRO A 6 2.40 -10.86 -2.02
C PRO A 6 1.43 -11.90 -2.60
N SER A 7 0.60 -12.48 -1.74
CA SER A 7 -0.45 -13.40 -2.18
C SER A 7 -1.55 -12.66 -2.96
N SER A 8 -2.33 -13.41 -3.74
CA SER A 8 -3.50 -12.86 -4.44
C SER A 8 -4.49 -12.20 -3.47
N LEU A 9 -4.75 -12.84 -2.32
CA LEU A 9 -5.62 -12.31 -1.26
C LEU A 9 -5.07 -11.00 -0.68
N CYS A 10 -3.76 -10.90 -0.45
CA CYS A 10 -3.14 -9.66 0.01
C CYS A 10 -3.40 -8.53 -1.01
N CYS A 11 -3.12 -8.77 -2.29
CA CYS A 11 -3.34 -7.76 -3.32
C CYS A 11 -4.82 -7.38 -3.51
N HIS A 12 -5.76 -8.31 -3.30
CA HIS A 12 -7.19 -8.02 -3.30
C HIS A 12 -7.54 -7.03 -2.18
N ASN A 13 -7.13 -7.31 -0.95
CA ASN A 13 -7.42 -6.45 0.21
C ASN A 13 -6.78 -5.05 0.06
N VAL A 14 -5.56 -4.95 -0.47
CA VAL A 14 -4.92 -3.65 -0.70
C VAL A 14 -5.67 -2.84 -1.76
N ARG A 15 -6.19 -3.48 -2.82
CA ARG A 15 -7.03 -2.81 -3.82
C ARG A 15 -8.33 -2.27 -3.22
N GLU A 16 -8.97 -3.03 -2.34
CA GLU A 16 -10.20 -2.59 -1.67
C GLU A 16 -9.97 -1.40 -0.73
N GLN A 17 -8.80 -1.33 -0.09
CA GLN A 17 -8.44 -0.23 0.81
C GLN A 17 -8.03 1.05 0.09
N ARG A 18 -7.90 1.04 -1.25
CA ARG A 18 -7.48 2.20 -2.04
C ARG A 18 -8.19 3.53 -1.70
N PRO A 19 -9.52 3.61 -1.51
CA PRO A 19 -10.19 4.85 -1.09
C PRO A 19 -9.75 5.35 0.30
N CYS A 20 -9.38 4.45 1.21
CA CYS A 20 -8.95 4.79 2.57
C CYS A 20 -7.50 5.24 2.66
N LEU A 21 -6.65 4.86 1.69
CA LEU A 21 -5.21 5.16 1.71
C LEU A 21 -4.92 6.67 1.78
N CYS A 22 -5.80 7.52 1.23
CA CYS A 22 -5.67 8.97 1.35
C CYS A 22 -5.84 9.46 2.78
N GLU A 23 -6.81 8.93 3.52
CA GLU A 23 -7.00 9.27 4.93
C GLU A 23 -5.82 8.76 5.78
N TYR A 24 -5.29 7.58 5.44
CA TYR A 24 -4.09 7.06 6.11
C TYR A 24 -2.83 7.91 5.83
N LEU A 25 -2.76 8.61 4.70
CA LEU A 25 -1.68 9.56 4.41
C LEU A 25 -1.81 10.87 5.21
N LYS A 26 -3.02 11.24 5.63
CA LYS A 26 -3.29 12.42 6.49
C LYS A 26 -3.03 12.12 7.96
N ASP A 27 -3.21 10.88 8.40
CA ASP A 27 -2.90 10.46 9.77
C ASP A 27 -1.38 10.35 9.98
N PRO A 28 -0.75 11.15 10.86
CA PRO A 28 0.68 11.11 11.10
C PRO A 28 1.18 9.77 11.66
N ASN A 29 0.32 9.01 12.35
CA ASN A 29 0.68 7.69 12.87
C ASN A 29 0.76 6.65 11.75
N LEU A 30 -0.06 6.79 10.71
CA LEU A 30 -0.17 5.83 9.62
C LEU A 30 0.68 6.19 8.40
N LYS A 31 0.89 7.49 8.15
CA LYS A 31 1.61 8.04 6.99
C LYS A 31 2.98 7.41 6.78
N GLN A 32 3.71 7.13 7.85
CA GLN A 32 5.04 6.51 7.79
C GLN A 32 5.02 5.11 7.17
N TYR A 33 3.97 4.32 7.42
CA TYR A 33 3.83 2.96 6.88
C TYR A 33 3.47 3.03 5.40
N ILE A 34 2.53 3.90 5.04
CA ILE A 34 2.08 4.08 3.66
C ILE A 34 3.21 4.65 2.80
N ASN A 35 4.00 5.61 3.29
CA ASN A 35 5.12 6.20 2.56
C ASN A 35 6.41 5.36 2.55
N SER A 36 6.42 4.18 3.19
CA SER A 36 7.61 3.33 3.21
C SER A 36 7.96 2.80 1.79
N PRO A 37 9.26 2.56 1.49
CA PRO A 37 9.67 1.95 0.23
C PRO A 37 9.01 0.60 -0.03
N ASN A 38 8.77 -0.18 1.03
CA ASN A 38 8.13 -1.48 0.96
C ASN A 38 6.64 -1.37 0.60
N ALA A 39 5.91 -0.40 1.17
CA ALA A 39 4.52 -0.16 0.80
C ALA A 39 4.39 0.24 -0.68
N ARG A 40 5.31 1.09 -1.19
CA ARG A 40 5.38 1.42 -2.62
C ARG A 40 5.65 0.19 -3.48
N LYS A 41 6.57 -0.69 -3.06
CA LYS A 41 6.85 -1.95 -3.77
C LYS A 41 5.64 -2.88 -3.81
N VAL A 42 4.91 -3.02 -2.70
CA VAL A 42 3.67 -3.81 -2.63
C VAL A 42 2.60 -3.22 -3.54
N ALA A 43 2.40 -1.89 -3.51
CA ALA A 43 1.45 -1.21 -4.38
C ALA A 43 1.75 -1.47 -5.86
N SER A 44 3.01 -1.30 -6.28
CA SER A 44 3.44 -1.62 -7.65
C SER A 44 3.24 -3.09 -8.01
N THR A 45 3.58 -4.02 -7.11
CA THR A 45 3.45 -5.47 -7.35
C THR A 45 1.98 -5.89 -7.47
N CYS A 46 1.09 -5.27 -6.68
CA CYS A 46 -0.34 -5.56 -6.66
C CYS A 46 -1.15 -4.77 -7.70
N GLY A 47 -0.51 -3.90 -8.50
CA GLY A 47 -1.18 -3.04 -9.50
C GLY A 47 -2.03 -1.93 -8.90
N VAL A 48 -1.71 -1.49 -7.67
CA VAL A 48 -2.42 -0.43 -6.97
C VAL A 48 -1.69 0.89 -7.21
N SER A 49 -2.37 1.84 -7.84
CA SER A 49 -1.85 3.19 -8.00
C SER A 49 -1.68 3.83 -6.62
N PHE A 50 -0.47 4.31 -6.33
CA PHE A 50 -0.24 5.04 -5.10
C PHE A 50 -1.07 6.35 -5.12
N PRO A 51 -1.81 6.68 -4.06
CA PRO A 51 -2.68 7.86 -4.06
C PRO A 51 -1.87 9.16 -4.18
N ASN A 52 -2.38 10.12 -4.96
CA ASN A 52 -1.98 11.53 -4.87
C ASN A 52 -3.11 12.27 -4.16
N CYS A 53 -2.96 12.35 -2.85
CA CYS A 53 -3.73 13.14 -1.91
C CYS A 53 -2.68 13.79 -0.98
#